data_AF-A0AA88MXU2-F1
#
_entry.id   AF-A0AA88MXU2-F1
#
_cell.length_a   1.000
_cell.length_b   1.000
_cell.length_c   1.000
_cell.angle_alpha   90.00
_cell.angle_beta   90.00
_cell.angle_gamma   90.00
#
_symmetry.space_group_name_H-M   'P 1'
#
loop_
_entity.id
_entity.type
_entity.pdbx_description
1 polymer ?
#
loop_
_entity_poly.entity_id
_entity_poly.type
_entity_poly.pdbx_seq_one_letter_code
_entity_poly.pdbx_strand_id
1 'polypeptide(L)'
;MCFTETWLSDTTPDSVVNLEGFKLVRADRGWKESGKRKGGGLAVFINERWCNPKHVCVKEQLCTKDIEFVAVGVRPYYILREFSHVIVFNVYVPPLDNAAAACELLHGAVTRLQTQHPQALLLISGDFNHASLSSTLPTFTQYVKCRTRNNKTLDLLYANVKDAYTSSPLPPLGRSDRNLVHLRPEYTPRVRRQPAQTKTVKLWTDEAYERLRDCFETTDWDTLCSSHGDDINSLTH
;
A
#
# COMPACT_ATOMS: atom_id res chain seq x y z
N MET A 1 -9.04 1.85 -0.31
CA MET A 1 -9.76 2.89 -1.09
C MET A 1 -9.06 4.20 -0.87
N CYS A 2 -8.83 4.98 -1.93
CA CYS A 2 -8.17 6.29 -1.84
C CYS A 2 -9.16 7.36 -2.31
N PHE A 3 -9.38 8.37 -1.49
CA PHE A 3 -10.26 9.50 -1.77
C PHE A 3 -9.48 10.79 -1.72
N THR A 4 -9.73 11.66 -2.68
CA THR A 4 -9.23 13.03 -2.75
C THR A 4 -10.40 13.99 -2.59
N GLU A 5 -10.10 15.24 -2.23
CA GLU A 5 -11.12 16.26 -1.96
C GLU A 5 -12.16 15.76 -0.94
N THR A 6 -11.68 15.35 0.25
CA THR A 6 -12.57 14.95 1.34
C THR A 6 -13.26 16.15 1.98
N TRP A 7 -12.67 17.35 1.88
CA TRP A 7 -13.11 18.60 2.52
C TRP A 7 -13.27 18.47 4.04
N LEU A 8 -12.56 17.50 4.63
CA LEU A 8 -12.48 17.31 6.07
C LEU A 8 -11.42 18.23 6.66
N SER A 9 -11.51 18.45 7.96
CA SER A 9 -10.60 19.27 8.76
C SER A 9 -10.39 18.64 10.12
N ASP A 10 -9.41 19.14 10.86
CA ASP A 10 -9.11 18.68 12.24
C ASP A 10 -10.31 18.81 13.19
N THR A 11 -11.28 19.67 12.87
CA THR A 11 -12.53 19.83 13.62
C THR A 11 -13.56 18.74 13.32
N THR A 12 -13.38 17.97 12.23
CA THR A 12 -14.27 16.88 11.87
C THR A 12 -13.78 15.59 12.55
N PRO A 13 -14.53 15.06 13.53
CA PRO A 13 -14.10 13.88 14.27
C PRO A 13 -14.13 12.64 13.38
N ASP A 14 -13.14 11.76 13.55
CA ASP A 14 -13.02 10.52 12.78
C ASP A 14 -14.25 9.63 12.91
N SER A 15 -14.99 9.69 14.03
CA SER A 15 -16.21 8.92 14.25
C SER A 15 -17.30 9.15 13.21
N VAL A 16 -17.33 10.34 12.58
CA VAL A 16 -18.35 10.69 11.56
C VAL A 16 -18.02 10.09 10.20
N VAL A 17 -16.74 9.82 9.94
CA VAL A 17 -16.23 9.30 8.66
C VAL A 17 -15.72 7.87 8.79
N ASN A 18 -15.86 7.27 9.97
CA ASN A 18 -15.43 5.91 10.23
C ASN A 18 -16.31 4.93 9.46
N LEU A 19 -15.66 3.99 8.77
CA LEU A 19 -16.32 2.89 8.08
C LEU A 19 -16.01 1.60 8.83
N GLU A 20 -17.04 0.90 9.28
CA GLU A 20 -16.87 -0.36 10.00
C GLU A 20 -16.05 -1.37 9.16
N GLY A 21 -15.06 -2.00 9.80
CA GLY A 21 -14.14 -2.93 9.13
C GLY A 21 -13.07 -2.27 8.26
N PHE A 22 -12.86 -0.96 8.40
CA PHE A 22 -11.77 -0.24 7.75
C PHE A 22 -10.96 0.61 8.73
N LYS A 23 -9.62 0.54 8.62
CA LYS A 23 -8.72 1.51 9.21
C LYS A 23 -8.66 2.76 8.33
N LEU A 24 -9.06 3.90 8.87
CA LEU A 24 -8.90 5.21 8.24
C LEU A 24 -7.49 5.77 8.50
N VAL A 25 -6.86 6.27 7.44
CA VAL A 25 -5.72 7.20 7.49
C VAL A 25 -6.14 8.46 6.74
N ARG A 26 -6.08 9.60 7.41
CA ARG A 26 -6.57 10.88 6.88
C ARG A 26 -5.43 11.90 6.87
N ALA A 27 -5.41 12.75 5.84
CA ALA A 27 -4.54 13.91 5.77
C ALA A 27 -5.38 15.11 5.31
N ASP A 28 -5.82 15.92 6.27
CA ASP A 28 -6.65 17.09 6.01
C ASP A 28 -5.80 18.24 5.48
N ARG A 29 -6.41 19.12 4.66
CA ARG A 29 -5.71 20.28 4.13
C ARG A 29 -5.49 21.31 5.24
N GLY A 30 -4.23 21.62 5.50
CA GLY A 30 -3.84 22.72 6.37
C GLY A 30 -3.77 24.07 5.64
N TRP A 31 -4.35 25.12 6.22
CA TRP A 31 -4.32 26.48 5.65
C TRP A 31 -2.89 27.05 5.62
N LYS A 32 -2.10 26.82 6.68
CA LYS A 32 -0.78 27.44 6.82
C LYS A 32 0.22 26.91 5.78
N GLU A 33 0.04 25.64 5.42
CA GLU A 33 0.91 24.87 4.55
C GLU A 33 0.54 25.05 3.08
N SER A 34 -0.76 25.01 2.77
CA SER A 34 -1.26 25.12 1.38
C SER A 34 -1.55 26.55 0.93
N GLY A 35 -1.77 27.47 1.86
CA GLY A 35 -2.31 28.81 1.57
C GLY A 35 -3.74 28.79 1.04
N LYS A 36 -4.48 27.68 1.21
CA LYS A 36 -5.83 27.47 0.64
C LYS A 36 -6.84 27.13 1.73
N ARG A 37 -8.03 27.76 1.67
CA ARG A 37 -9.12 27.59 2.65
C ARG A 37 -10.23 26.65 2.20
N LYS A 38 -10.29 26.29 0.93
CA LYS A 38 -11.40 25.50 0.34
C LYS A 38 -10.85 24.33 -0.45
N GLY A 39 -11.54 23.20 -0.40
CA GLY A 39 -11.17 21.97 -1.10
C GLY A 39 -10.00 21.20 -0.47
N GLY A 40 -9.57 20.14 -1.15
CA GLY A 40 -8.48 19.28 -0.72
C GLY A 40 -8.85 18.30 0.40
N GLY A 41 -7.81 17.75 1.02
CA GLY A 41 -7.93 16.67 1.97
C GLY A 41 -7.92 15.30 1.30
N LEU A 42 -7.31 14.35 1.99
CA LEU A 42 -7.06 13.00 1.51
C LEU A 42 -7.53 11.98 2.56
N ALA A 43 -8.10 10.87 2.10
CA ALA A 43 -8.41 9.74 2.97
C ALA A 43 -8.04 8.42 2.30
N VAL A 44 -7.41 7.53 3.07
CA VAL A 44 -7.10 6.17 2.69
C VAL A 44 -7.82 5.24 3.67
N PHE A 45 -8.71 4.40 3.15
CA PHE A 45 -9.39 3.35 3.91
C PHE A 45 -8.78 2.00 3.58
N ILE A 46 -8.28 1.30 4.61
CA ILE A 46 -7.66 -0.01 4.50
C ILE A 46 -8.62 -1.03 5.11
N ASN A 47 -9.04 -2.03 4.33
CA ASN A 47 -9.94 -3.08 4.83
C ASN A 47 -9.20 -3.96 5.85
N GLU A 48 -9.79 -4.14 7.03
CA GLU A 48 -9.18 -4.90 8.13
C GLU A 48 -9.08 -6.40 7.86
N ARG A 49 -9.88 -6.92 6.92
CA ARG A 49 -9.77 -8.30 6.40
C ARG A 49 -8.57 -8.48 5.47
N TRP A 50 -8.04 -7.39 4.92
CA TRP A 50 -6.88 -7.44 4.02
C TRP A 50 -5.56 -7.18 4.75
N CYS A 51 -5.55 -6.30 5.74
CA CYS A 51 -4.37 -5.93 6.51
C CYS A 51 -4.73 -5.68 7.97
N ASN A 52 -3.89 -6.16 8.90
CA ASN A 52 -4.04 -5.82 10.31
C ASN A 52 -3.88 -4.29 10.49
N PRO A 53 -4.80 -3.60 11.20
CA PRO A 53 -4.70 -2.17 11.47
C PRO A 53 -3.37 -1.74 12.11
N LYS A 54 -2.74 -2.60 12.92
CA LYS A 54 -1.45 -2.33 13.57
C LYS A 54 -0.28 -2.28 12.57
N HIS A 55 -0.45 -2.81 11.36
CA HIS A 55 0.56 -2.78 10.31
C HIS A 55 0.34 -1.62 9.31
N VAL A 56 -0.60 -0.73 9.59
CA VAL A 56 -0.85 0.48 8.81
C VAL A 56 -0.08 1.63 9.47
N CYS A 57 0.80 2.29 8.72
CA CYS A 57 1.57 3.42 9.21
C CYS A 57 1.70 4.52 8.15
N VAL A 58 1.63 5.78 8.56
CA VAL A 58 1.96 6.90 7.69
C VAL A 58 3.48 6.95 7.56
N LYS A 59 3.97 6.85 6.32
CA LYS A 59 5.40 6.90 5.99
C LYS A 59 5.86 8.32 5.71
N GLU A 60 5.05 9.06 4.96
CA GLU A 60 5.32 10.44 4.62
C GLU A 60 3.98 11.15 4.34
N GLN A 61 3.89 12.43 4.67
CA GLN A 61 2.74 13.27 4.35
C GLN A 61 3.26 14.65 3.96
N LEU A 62 2.68 15.22 2.91
CA LEU A 62 3.00 16.56 2.45
C LEU A 62 1.74 17.30 2.04
N CYS A 63 1.62 18.55 2.47
CA CYS A 63 0.60 19.48 2.02
C CYS A 63 1.31 20.77 1.62
N THR A 64 1.21 21.16 0.36
CA THR A 64 1.70 22.45 -0.15
C THR A 64 0.62 23.08 -1.03
N LYS A 65 0.91 24.28 -1.55
CA LYS A 65 0.02 24.90 -2.55
C LYS A 65 -0.09 24.06 -3.83
N ASP A 66 0.97 23.34 -4.21
CA ASP A 66 1.08 22.67 -5.51
C ASP A 66 0.69 21.19 -5.45
N ILE A 67 0.76 20.56 -4.28
CA ILE A 67 0.45 19.13 -4.10
C ILE A 67 0.04 18.80 -2.67
N GLU A 68 -0.89 17.84 -2.55
CA GLU A 68 -1.16 17.10 -1.33
C GLU A 68 -0.88 15.63 -1.57
N PHE A 69 -0.17 14.98 -0.67
CA PHE A 69 -0.14 13.52 -0.64
C PHE A 69 0.03 12.95 0.77
N VAL A 70 -0.42 11.71 0.93
CA VAL A 70 -0.08 10.86 2.07
C VAL A 70 0.38 9.50 1.56
N ALA A 71 1.56 9.06 2.01
CA ALA A 71 2.13 7.76 1.74
C ALA A 71 1.90 6.85 2.95
N VAL A 72 1.16 5.77 2.75
CA VAL A 72 0.76 4.83 3.80
C VAL A 72 1.42 3.49 3.55
N GLY A 73 2.28 3.06 4.48
CA GLY A 73 2.83 1.72 4.50
C GLY A 73 1.83 0.74 5.09
N VAL A 74 1.59 -0.36 4.39
CA VAL A 74 0.68 -1.44 4.81
C VAL A 74 1.31 -2.80 4.56
N ARG A 75 1.13 -3.74 5.49
CA ARG A 75 1.56 -5.14 5.34
C ARG A 75 0.35 -6.08 5.37
N PRO A 76 -0.21 -6.41 4.20
CA PRO A 76 -1.34 -7.34 4.10
C PRO A 76 -1.02 -8.72 4.66
N TYR A 77 -2.05 -9.46 5.08
CA TYR A 77 -1.88 -10.84 5.56
C TYR A 77 -1.27 -11.75 4.48
N TYR A 78 -1.71 -11.56 3.24
CA TYR A 78 -1.26 -12.31 2.08
C TYR A 78 -0.63 -11.35 1.07
N ILE A 79 0.68 -11.17 1.18
CA ILE A 79 1.47 -10.42 0.21
C ILE A 79 2.30 -11.39 -0.64
N LEU A 80 2.54 -11.02 -1.90
CA LEU A 80 3.36 -11.82 -2.80
C LEU A 80 4.81 -11.83 -2.32
N ARG A 81 5.46 -12.99 -2.43
CA ARG A 81 6.77 -13.28 -1.83
C ARG A 81 7.87 -12.27 -2.20
N GLU A 82 7.80 -11.69 -3.39
CA GLU A 82 8.77 -10.67 -3.85
C GLU A 82 8.60 -9.29 -3.21
N PHE A 83 7.47 -9.02 -2.54
CA PHE A 83 7.23 -7.75 -1.88
C PHE A 83 7.25 -7.91 -0.36
N SER A 84 7.96 -7.00 0.31
CA SER A 84 8.03 -6.97 1.77
C SER A 84 6.77 -6.35 2.40
N HIS A 85 6.22 -5.33 1.74
CA HIS A 85 5.00 -4.60 2.12
C HIS A 85 4.56 -3.72 0.93
N VAL A 86 3.43 -3.04 1.07
CA VAL A 86 2.90 -2.09 0.07
C VAL A 86 2.99 -0.68 0.63
N ILE A 87 3.35 0.29 -0.20
CA ILE A 87 3.29 1.72 0.12
C ILE A 87 2.30 2.36 -0.85
N VAL A 88 1.20 2.86 -0.30
CA VAL A 88 0.12 3.51 -1.06
C VAL A 88 0.25 5.01 -0.90
N PHE A 89 0.55 5.72 -1.99
CA PHE A 89 0.41 7.16 -2.06
C PHE A 89 -1.00 7.50 -2.51
N ASN A 90 -1.68 8.35 -1.75
CA ASN A 90 -2.87 9.05 -2.20
C ASN A 90 -2.47 10.50 -2.51
N VAL A 91 -2.71 10.96 -3.73
CA VAL A 91 -2.19 12.22 -4.28
C VAL A 91 -3.32 13.10 -4.78
N TYR A 92 -3.23 14.40 -4.51
CA TYR A 92 -4.08 15.42 -5.10
C TYR A 92 -3.21 16.56 -5.62
N VAL A 93 -3.27 16.81 -6.93
CA VAL A 93 -2.64 17.97 -7.57
C VAL A 93 -3.75 18.97 -7.89
N PRO A 94 -3.78 20.16 -7.27
CA PRO A 94 -4.81 21.16 -7.54
C PRO A 94 -4.79 21.62 -9.01
N PRO A 95 -5.96 21.91 -9.63
CA PRO A 95 -6.08 22.08 -11.09
C PRO A 95 -5.45 23.34 -11.69
N LEU A 96 -5.11 24.35 -10.87
CA LEU A 96 -4.60 25.64 -11.34
C LEU A 96 -3.15 25.90 -10.92
N ASP A 97 -2.53 24.95 -10.23
CA ASP A 97 -1.21 25.13 -9.63
C ASP A 97 -0.11 24.43 -10.44
N ASN A 98 1.13 24.55 -9.96
CA ASN A 98 2.30 24.17 -10.72
C ASN A 98 2.50 22.65 -10.73
N ALA A 99 2.04 21.99 -11.79
CA ALA A 99 2.19 20.56 -11.99
C ALA A 99 3.67 20.10 -12.00
N ALA A 100 4.59 20.91 -12.52
CA ALA A 100 6.01 20.54 -12.53
C ALA A 100 6.57 20.51 -11.10
N ALA A 101 6.28 21.52 -10.29
CA ALA A 101 6.66 21.55 -8.88
C ALA A 101 6.03 20.39 -8.09
N ALA A 102 4.76 20.08 -8.36
CA ALA A 102 4.06 18.93 -7.78
C ALA A 102 4.76 17.60 -8.13
N CYS A 103 5.10 17.39 -9.40
CA CYS A 103 5.80 16.19 -9.87
C CYS A 103 7.18 16.05 -9.23
N GLU A 104 7.96 17.13 -9.11
CA GLU A 104 9.28 17.11 -8.46
C GLU A 104 9.20 16.78 -6.97
N LEU A 105 8.25 17.38 -6.25
CA LEU A 105 8.01 17.08 -4.83
C LEU A 105 7.64 15.60 -4.64
N LEU A 106 6.74 15.09 -5.47
CA LEU A 106 6.34 13.68 -5.43
C LEU A 106 7.48 12.76 -5.81
N HIS A 107 8.29 13.11 -6.81
CA HIS A 107 9.48 12.35 -7.20
C HIS A 107 10.46 12.21 -6.04
N GLY A 108 10.75 13.30 -5.34
CA GLY A 108 11.63 13.28 -4.17
C GLY A 108 11.13 12.31 -3.09
N ALA A 109 9.83 12.33 -2.79
CA ALA A 109 9.20 11.44 -1.82
C ALA A 109 9.24 9.97 -2.26
N VAL A 110 8.88 9.70 -3.52
CA VAL A 110 8.92 8.36 -4.10
C VAL A 110 10.34 7.80 -4.07
N THR A 111 11.34 8.58 -4.51
CA THR A 111 12.74 8.15 -4.52
C THR A 111 13.24 7.85 -3.11
N ARG A 112 12.97 8.72 -2.13
CA ARG A 112 13.33 8.44 -0.72
C ARG A 112 12.73 7.13 -0.22
N LEU A 113 11.43 6.93 -0.43
CA LEU A 113 10.74 5.73 0.05
C LEU A 113 11.16 4.47 -0.72
N GLN A 114 11.49 4.57 -2.00
CA GLN A 114 12.10 3.46 -2.76
C GLN A 114 13.47 3.09 -2.22
N THR A 115 14.31 4.07 -1.87
CA THR A 115 15.64 3.81 -1.28
C THR A 115 15.52 3.15 0.11
N GLN A 116 14.59 3.61 0.94
CA GLN A 116 14.36 3.05 2.27
C GLN A 116 13.68 1.67 2.21
N HIS A 117 12.88 1.42 1.19
CA HIS A 117 12.06 0.22 1.04
C HIS A 117 12.20 -0.40 -0.36
N PRO A 118 13.39 -0.93 -0.71
CA PRO A 118 13.70 -1.38 -2.08
C PRO A 118 12.83 -2.56 -2.56
N GLN A 119 12.26 -3.33 -1.64
CA GLN A 119 11.35 -4.45 -1.93
C GLN A 119 9.88 -4.10 -1.66
N ALA A 120 9.51 -2.82 -1.55
CA ALA A 120 8.11 -2.43 -1.42
C ALA A 120 7.42 -2.36 -2.79
N LEU A 121 6.16 -2.77 -2.82
CA LEU A 121 5.25 -2.44 -3.92
C LEU A 121 4.78 -1.00 -3.69
N LEU A 122 5.10 -0.09 -4.61
CA LEU A 122 4.63 1.29 -4.55
C LEU A 122 3.43 1.45 -5.47
N LEU A 123 2.33 1.94 -4.91
CA LEU A 123 1.10 2.28 -5.62
C LEU A 123 0.85 3.77 -5.42
N ILE A 124 0.84 4.54 -6.50
CA ILE A 124 0.59 5.98 -6.46
C ILE A 124 -0.73 6.25 -7.15
N SER A 125 -1.75 6.63 -6.39
CA SER A 125 -3.10 6.87 -6.90
C SER A 125 -3.62 8.23 -6.48
N GLY A 126 -4.51 8.80 -7.28
CA GLY A 126 -5.29 9.95 -6.88
C GLY A 126 -5.63 10.84 -8.06
N ASP A 127 -5.98 12.08 -7.76
CA ASP A 127 -6.39 13.09 -8.73
C ASP A 127 -5.20 13.95 -9.14
N PHE A 128 -4.75 13.78 -10.38
CA PHE A 128 -3.64 14.55 -10.92
C PHE A 128 -4.08 15.79 -11.67
N ASN A 129 -5.39 15.97 -11.92
CA ASN A 129 -5.96 17.01 -12.78
C ASN A 129 -5.24 17.12 -14.14
N HIS A 130 -4.20 17.93 -14.24
CA HIS A 130 -3.41 18.16 -15.45
C HIS A 130 -1.99 17.59 -15.39
N ALA A 131 -1.55 17.06 -14.25
CA ALA A 131 -0.22 16.49 -14.08
C ALA A 131 -0.11 15.06 -14.61
N SER A 132 1.12 14.68 -14.97
CA SER A 132 1.48 13.31 -15.33
C SER A 132 2.88 13.00 -14.82
N LEU A 133 3.06 11.79 -14.29
CA LEU A 133 4.35 11.33 -13.79
C LEU A 133 5.16 10.55 -14.84
N SER A 134 4.69 10.44 -16.08
CA SER A 134 5.34 9.59 -17.09
C SER A 134 6.80 9.98 -17.38
N SER A 135 7.11 11.29 -17.36
CA SER A 135 8.50 11.79 -17.53
C SER A 135 9.31 11.71 -16.24
N THR A 136 8.66 11.93 -15.10
CA THR A 136 9.33 12.07 -13.80
C THR A 136 9.56 10.71 -13.10
N LEU A 137 8.73 9.71 -13.39
CA LEU A 137 8.83 8.34 -12.89
C LEU A 137 8.76 7.35 -14.07
N PRO A 138 9.76 7.32 -14.96
CA PRO A 138 9.72 6.53 -16.19
C PRO A 138 9.73 5.01 -15.93
N THR A 139 10.13 4.57 -14.74
CA THR A 139 10.11 3.16 -14.32
C THR A 139 8.75 2.69 -13.82
N PHE A 140 7.82 3.62 -13.58
CA PHE A 140 6.47 3.31 -13.13
C PHE A 140 5.53 3.12 -14.32
N THR A 141 4.62 2.15 -14.19
CA THR A 141 3.58 1.88 -15.19
C THR A 141 2.29 2.56 -14.77
N GLN A 142 1.68 3.33 -15.67
CA GLN A 142 0.36 3.95 -15.47
C GLN A 142 -0.75 2.96 -15.92
N TYR A 143 -1.77 2.77 -15.07
CA TYR A 143 -2.77 1.71 -15.27
C TYR A 143 -4.19 2.19 -15.58
N VAL A 144 -4.53 3.45 -15.32
CA VAL A 144 -5.89 3.97 -15.53
C VAL A 144 -6.06 4.41 -16.97
N LYS A 145 -6.89 3.65 -17.72
CA LYS A 145 -7.22 3.92 -19.12
C LYS A 145 -8.65 4.44 -19.31
N CYS A 146 -9.51 4.26 -18.31
CA CYS A 146 -10.91 4.68 -18.38
C CYS A 146 -11.09 6.18 -18.12
N ARG A 147 -12.24 6.73 -18.55
CA ARG A 147 -12.60 8.12 -18.27
C ARG A 147 -13.05 8.29 -16.83
N THR A 148 -12.52 9.30 -16.16
CA THR A 148 -12.76 9.54 -14.73
C THR A 148 -13.56 10.82 -14.50
N ARG A 149 -13.53 11.78 -15.43
CA ARG A 149 -14.38 12.98 -15.39
C ARG A 149 -14.77 13.39 -16.81
N ASN A 150 -16.06 13.30 -17.14
CA ASN A 150 -16.55 13.50 -18.50
C ASN A 150 -15.75 12.65 -19.51
N ASN A 151 -15.10 13.27 -20.50
CA ASN A 151 -14.25 12.59 -21.49
C ASN A 151 -12.75 12.69 -21.18
N LYS A 152 -12.38 12.97 -19.92
CA LYS A 152 -10.98 13.08 -19.47
C LYS A 152 -10.63 11.99 -18.46
N THR A 153 -9.34 11.64 -18.43
CA THR A 153 -8.74 10.72 -17.45
C THR A 153 -7.80 11.56 -16.60
N LEU A 154 -8.31 12.01 -15.45
CA LEU A 154 -7.60 12.91 -14.53
C LEU A 154 -7.10 12.15 -13.29
N ASP A 155 -7.80 11.07 -12.94
CA ASP A 155 -7.45 10.22 -11.82
C ASP A 155 -6.58 9.07 -12.34
N LEU A 156 -5.39 8.94 -11.78
CA LEU A 156 -4.35 8.05 -12.29
C LEU A 156 -3.93 7.04 -11.21
N LEU A 157 -3.32 5.95 -11.67
CA LEU A 157 -2.60 4.98 -10.85
C LEU A 157 -1.27 4.68 -11.53
N TYR A 158 -0.19 4.84 -10.79
CA TYR A 158 1.15 4.41 -11.16
C TYR A 158 1.63 3.30 -10.21
N ALA A 159 2.32 2.28 -10.72
CA ALA A 159 2.98 1.29 -9.87
C ALA A 159 4.40 0.96 -10.37
N ASN A 160 5.30 0.58 -9.46
CA ASN A 160 6.68 0.19 -9.76
C ASN A 160 6.81 -1.25 -10.31
N VAL A 161 5.71 -1.82 -10.80
CA VAL A 161 5.60 -3.18 -11.34
C VAL A 161 4.81 -3.13 -12.64
N LYS A 162 5.13 -4.03 -13.57
CA LYS A 162 4.42 -4.20 -14.85
C LYS A 162 3.34 -5.28 -14.74
N ASP A 163 2.35 -5.19 -15.61
CA ASP A 163 1.26 -6.17 -15.77
C ASP A 163 0.54 -6.47 -14.44
N ALA A 164 0.34 -5.44 -13.62
CA ALA A 164 -0.16 -5.61 -12.26
C ALA A 164 -1.67 -5.39 -12.12
N TYR A 165 -2.25 -4.49 -12.93
CA TYR A 165 -3.63 -4.08 -12.78
C TYR A 165 -4.33 -3.85 -14.11
N THR A 166 -5.65 -4.03 -14.12
CA THR A 166 -6.55 -3.50 -15.15
C THR A 166 -7.55 -2.54 -14.51
N SER A 167 -7.76 -1.39 -15.14
CA SER A 167 -8.71 -0.36 -14.68
C SER A 167 -10.07 -0.49 -15.35
N SER A 168 -11.14 -0.41 -14.56
CA SER A 168 -12.51 -0.24 -15.04
C SER A 168 -13.19 0.93 -14.32
N PRO A 169 -14.00 1.76 -15.00
CA PRO A 169 -14.73 2.82 -14.33
C PRO A 169 -15.90 2.23 -13.53
N LEU A 170 -16.20 2.87 -12.42
CA LEU A 170 -17.42 2.68 -11.65
C LEU A 170 -18.17 4.01 -11.56
N PRO A 171 -19.51 3.99 -11.36
CA PRO A 171 -20.28 5.22 -11.19
C PRO A 171 -19.71 6.12 -10.08
N PRO A 172 -19.96 7.44 -10.15
CA PRO A 172 -19.55 8.37 -9.11
C PRO A 172 -20.14 7.99 -7.76
N LEU A 173 -19.38 8.23 -6.69
CA LEU A 173 -19.90 8.08 -5.34
C LEU A 173 -20.73 9.32 -4.97
N GLY A 174 -22.01 9.13 -4.67
CA GLY A 174 -22.90 10.20 -4.25
C GLY A 174 -23.03 11.31 -5.29
N ARG A 175 -22.59 12.52 -4.94
CA ARG A 175 -22.66 13.72 -5.81
C ARG A 175 -21.31 14.11 -6.44
N SER A 176 -20.32 13.22 -6.36
CA SER A 176 -19.04 13.42 -7.04
C SER A 176 -19.25 13.62 -8.54
N ASP A 177 -18.51 14.54 -9.16
CA ASP A 177 -18.45 14.68 -10.61
C ASP A 177 -17.38 13.76 -11.24
N ARG A 178 -16.70 12.96 -10.40
CA ARG A 178 -15.70 11.97 -10.80
C ARG A 178 -16.23 10.55 -10.62
N ASN A 179 -16.03 9.75 -11.65
CA ASN A 179 -16.19 8.30 -11.61
C ASN A 179 -15.12 7.69 -10.72
N LEU A 180 -15.52 6.66 -9.96
CA LEU A 180 -14.55 5.83 -9.24
C LEU A 180 -13.76 4.98 -10.24
N VAL A 181 -12.51 4.68 -9.92
CA VAL A 181 -11.68 3.76 -10.69
C VAL A 181 -11.50 2.47 -9.91
N HIS A 182 -12.03 1.38 -10.43
CA HIS A 182 -11.82 0.05 -9.86
C HIS A 182 -10.63 -0.63 -10.53
N LEU A 183 -9.66 -1.00 -9.71
CA LEU A 183 -8.42 -1.66 -10.13
C LEU A 183 -8.51 -3.14 -9.76
N ARG A 184 -8.55 -4.01 -10.77
CA ARG A 184 -8.46 -5.45 -10.58
C ARG A 184 -7.01 -5.90 -10.69
N PRO A 185 -6.47 -6.63 -9.70
CA PRO A 185 -5.12 -7.17 -9.79
C PRO A 185 -5.08 -8.29 -10.85
N GLU A 186 -4.16 -8.19 -11.79
CA GLU A 186 -3.84 -9.23 -12.80
C GLU A 186 -2.42 -9.78 -12.64
N TYR A 187 -1.73 -9.32 -11.61
CA TYR A 187 -0.34 -9.64 -11.40
C TYR A 187 -0.10 -11.14 -11.18
N THR A 188 0.67 -11.75 -12.08
CA THR A 188 1.18 -13.11 -11.89
C THR A 188 2.46 -13.10 -11.04
N PRO A 189 2.52 -13.80 -9.88
CA PRO A 189 3.71 -13.85 -9.03
C PRO A 189 4.94 -14.42 -9.75
N ARG A 190 6.16 -13.96 -9.42
CA ARG A 190 7.39 -14.42 -10.10
C ARG A 190 7.57 -15.94 -10.05
N VAL A 191 7.21 -16.57 -8.93
CA VAL A 191 7.28 -18.03 -8.77
C VAL A 191 6.41 -18.79 -9.77
N ARG A 192 5.30 -18.19 -10.23
CA ARG A 192 4.41 -18.79 -11.24
C ARG A 192 4.81 -18.47 -12.68
N ARG A 193 5.65 -17.44 -12.88
CA ARG A 193 6.21 -17.07 -14.20
C ARG A 193 7.42 -17.92 -14.55
N GLN A 194 8.15 -18.41 -13.55
CA GLN A 194 9.35 -19.23 -13.76
C GLN A 194 8.95 -20.66 -14.18
N PRO A 195 9.69 -21.28 -15.11
CA PRO A 195 9.48 -22.67 -15.45
C PRO A 195 9.73 -23.55 -14.23
N ALA A 196 9.01 -24.67 -14.13
CA ALA A 196 9.22 -25.65 -13.07
C ALA A 196 10.67 -26.13 -13.09
N GLN A 197 11.34 -26.07 -11.95
CA GLN A 197 12.70 -26.59 -11.78
C GLN A 197 12.65 -27.88 -10.97
N THR A 198 13.17 -28.96 -11.54
CA THR A 198 13.43 -30.20 -10.78
C THR A 198 14.63 -29.94 -9.88
N LYS A 199 14.43 -30.06 -8.56
CA LYS A 199 15.51 -29.98 -7.58
C LYS A 199 15.68 -31.34 -6.91
N THR A 200 16.90 -31.85 -6.89
CA THR A 200 17.25 -33.02 -6.09
C THR A 200 17.26 -32.61 -4.63
N VAL A 201 16.27 -33.08 -3.88
CA VAL A 201 16.22 -32.88 -2.43
C VAL A 201 16.87 -34.10 -1.79
N LYS A 202 17.79 -33.89 -0.85
CA LYS A 202 18.26 -34.98 0.01
C LYS A 202 17.11 -35.40 0.90
N LEU A 203 16.54 -36.56 0.61
CA LEU A 203 15.64 -37.24 1.53
C LEU A 203 16.50 -37.84 2.64
N TRP A 204 15.99 -37.74 3.87
CA TRP A 204 16.60 -38.43 5.01
C TRP A 204 16.45 -39.93 4.76
N THR A 205 17.51 -40.69 5.02
CA THR A 205 17.42 -42.14 5.01
C THR A 205 16.55 -42.62 6.16
N ASP A 206 15.96 -43.81 6.05
CA ASP A 206 15.18 -44.40 7.15
C ASP A 206 16.02 -44.49 8.43
N GLU A 207 17.31 -44.80 8.31
CA GLU A 207 18.25 -44.80 9.42
C GLU A 207 18.43 -43.42 10.06
N ALA A 208 18.46 -42.33 9.27
CA ALA A 208 18.53 -40.98 9.82
C ALA A 208 17.22 -40.58 10.52
N TYR A 209 16.08 -41.09 10.05
CA TYR A 209 14.79 -40.91 10.70
C TYR A 209 14.72 -41.66 12.04
N GLU A 210 15.14 -42.93 12.07
CA GLU A 210 15.16 -43.71 13.31
C GLU A 210 16.15 -43.12 14.33
N ARG A 211 17.34 -42.70 13.90
CA ARG A 211 18.30 -42.01 14.80
C ARG A 211 17.74 -40.70 15.35
N LEU A 212 16.97 -39.95 14.56
CA LEU A 212 16.30 -38.74 15.06
C LEU A 212 15.19 -39.08 16.05
N ARG A 213 14.42 -40.14 15.77
CA ARG A 213 13.36 -40.62 16.68
C ARG A 213 13.96 -41.07 18.01
N ASP A 214 15.02 -41.90 17.98
CA ASP A 214 15.77 -42.31 19.16
C ASP A 214 16.30 -41.10 19.94
N CYS A 215 16.86 -40.09 19.26
CA CYS A 215 17.27 -38.84 19.90
C CYS A 215 16.10 -38.16 20.61
N PHE A 216 14.92 -38.06 19.99
CA PHE A 216 13.75 -37.46 20.63
C PHE A 216 13.21 -38.28 21.81
N GLU A 217 13.25 -39.61 21.72
CA GLU A 217 12.79 -40.50 22.79
C GLU A 217 13.74 -40.53 24.00
N THR A 218 15.05 -40.38 23.74
CA THR A 218 16.09 -40.38 24.79
C THR A 218 16.44 -38.99 25.31
N THR A 219 15.92 -37.93 24.68
CA THR A 219 16.07 -36.57 25.19
C THR A 219 15.22 -36.41 26.45
N ASP A 220 15.86 -36.04 27.56
CA ASP A 220 15.19 -35.63 28.79
C ASP A 220 14.56 -34.24 28.59
N TRP A 221 13.34 -34.21 28.08
CA TRP A 221 12.59 -32.98 27.83
C TRP A 221 12.25 -32.21 29.11
N ASP A 222 12.22 -32.88 30.26
CA ASP A 222 11.96 -32.21 31.54
C ASP A 222 13.07 -31.21 31.86
N THR A 223 14.32 -31.45 31.43
CA THR A 223 15.40 -30.45 31.59
C THR A 223 15.15 -29.16 30.80
N LEU A 224 14.42 -29.23 29.67
CA LEU A 224 14.09 -28.06 28.84
C LEU A 224 12.78 -27.40 29.27
N CYS A 225 11.84 -28.16 29.83
CA CYS A 225 10.51 -27.68 30.21
C CYS A 225 10.39 -27.29 31.69
N SER A 226 11.22 -27.84 32.58
CA SER A 226 11.12 -27.66 34.03
C SER A 226 11.34 -26.23 34.51
N SER A 227 12.12 -25.41 33.80
CA SER A 227 12.30 -23.98 34.11
C SER A 227 11.08 -23.12 33.77
N HIS A 228 10.09 -23.66 33.04
CA HIS A 228 8.98 -22.91 32.47
C HIS A 228 7.58 -23.44 32.84
N GLY A 229 7.47 -24.60 33.48
CA GLY A 229 6.17 -25.16 33.90
C GLY A 229 5.21 -25.29 32.72
N ASP A 230 3.95 -24.87 32.89
CA ASP A 230 2.91 -24.90 31.84
C ASP A 230 2.97 -23.70 30.87
N ASP A 231 3.86 -22.72 31.08
CA ASP A 231 3.91 -21.50 30.27
C ASP A 231 4.86 -21.63 29.08
N ILE A 232 4.38 -22.29 28.03
CA ILE A 232 5.11 -22.48 26.76
C ILE A 232 5.46 -21.14 26.07
N ASN A 233 4.80 -20.02 26.42
CA ASN A 233 5.06 -18.72 25.80
C ASN A 233 6.34 -18.05 26.31
N SER A 234 6.92 -18.50 27.43
CA SER A 234 8.20 -17.96 27.92
C SER A 234 9.41 -18.40 27.11
N LEU A 235 9.26 -19.38 26.21
CA LEU A 235 10.33 -19.92 25.34
C LEU A 235 10.59 -19.09 24.06
N THR A 236 9.71 -18.13 23.74
CA THR A 236 9.75 -17.41 22.46
C THR A 236 10.02 -15.89 22.58
N HIS A 237 10.48 -15.42 23.74
CA HIS A 237 10.88 -14.03 23.97
C HIS A 237 12.39 -13.84 24.07
#